data_AF-A0A932ZL63-F1
#
_entry.id   AF-A0A932ZL63-F1
#
_cell.length_a   1.000
_cell.length_b   1.000
_cell.length_c   1.000
_cell.angle_alpha   90.00
_cell.angle_beta   90.00
_cell.angle_gamma   90.00
#
_symmetry.space_group_name_H-M   'P 1'
#
loop_
_entity.id
_entity.type
_entity.pdbx_description
1 polymer ?
#
loop_
_entity_poly.entity_id
_entity_poly.type
_entity_poly.pdbx_seq_one_letter_code
_entity_poly.pdbx_strand_id
1 'polypeptide(L)'
;MKLFGDFSAVIVAHALAIRRTNNPSQVFASAGLASTIGRGGEAGSRLRPGSLQAAGAAERVGSTPAISTGDLNRQAVALLRESRIADFNSLRVNNPSWSPNLRGADLRGAILFGADLSWANLIGADLRRANLYGANLHWADLGEADLGEANLRRAKNLDADQLGQALSLTGVRITSGQKEMVKAAMAIIAERVRGSLRVED
;
A
#
# COMPACT_ATOMS: atom_id res chain seq x y z
N MET A 1 48.96 -24.63 -11.64
CA MET A 1 49.49 -23.25 -11.60
C MET A 1 48.38 -22.28 -11.98
N LYS A 2 48.01 -21.41 -11.03
CA LYS A 2 47.66 -19.99 -11.21
C LYS A 2 47.86 -19.42 -12.64
N LEU A 3 46.83 -18.78 -13.24
CA LEU A 3 46.65 -17.30 -13.37
C LEU A 3 45.75 -16.91 -14.59
N PHE A 4 44.63 -16.22 -14.29
CA PHE A 4 44.10 -14.95 -14.88
C PHE A 4 43.52 -14.79 -16.31
N GLY A 5 42.42 -14.01 -16.35
CA GLY A 5 41.66 -13.44 -17.49
C GLY A 5 40.24 -14.01 -17.53
N ASP A 6 39.12 -13.35 -17.21
CA ASP A 6 38.77 -11.95 -17.47
C ASP A 6 37.72 -11.38 -16.49
N PHE A 7 37.71 -10.04 -16.42
CA PHE A 7 36.69 -9.18 -15.81
C PHE A 7 35.35 -9.28 -16.55
N SER A 8 34.23 -9.41 -15.83
CA SER A 8 33.10 -8.45 -15.92
C SER A 8 32.00 -8.75 -14.88
N ALA A 9 31.68 -7.71 -14.10
CA ALA A 9 30.43 -7.40 -13.38
C ALA A 9 29.52 -8.56 -12.90
N VAL A 10 29.49 -8.86 -11.60
CA VAL A 10 28.57 -8.24 -10.61
C VAL A 10 27.09 -8.54 -10.89
N ILE A 11 26.60 -9.63 -10.28
CA ILE A 11 25.45 -9.71 -9.36
C ILE A 11 25.15 -11.21 -9.18
N VAL A 12 25.56 -11.78 -8.05
CA VAL A 12 25.03 -13.07 -7.56
C VAL A 12 24.30 -12.75 -6.27
N ALA A 13 22.97 -12.69 -6.37
CA ALA A 13 22.09 -12.78 -5.24
C ALA A 13 22.09 -14.23 -4.73
N HIS A 14 22.45 -14.43 -3.46
CA HIS A 14 22.12 -15.64 -2.75
C HIS A 14 21.56 -15.32 -1.37
N ALA A 15 20.45 -15.97 -1.09
CA ALA A 15 19.63 -15.92 0.11
C ALA A 15 20.43 -16.16 1.40
N LEU A 16 20.01 -15.58 2.53
CA LEU A 16 19.03 -16.17 3.46
C LEU A 16 19.03 -15.41 4.80
N ALA A 17 17.86 -15.36 5.43
CA ALA A 17 17.59 -15.17 6.86
C ALA A 17 17.74 -13.75 7.46
N ILE A 18 16.60 -13.11 7.76
CA ILE A 18 15.96 -13.17 9.10
C ILE A 18 14.53 -12.60 8.97
N ARG A 19 13.53 -13.47 9.12
CA ARG A 19 12.17 -13.09 9.55
C ARG A 19 12.23 -12.84 11.06
N ARG A 20 12.06 -11.60 11.50
CA ARG A 20 11.30 -11.18 12.71
C ARG A 20 11.61 -9.71 13.02
N THR A 21 10.61 -8.86 12.76
CA THR A 21 10.26 -7.57 13.40
C THR A 21 9.23 -6.93 12.46
N ASN A 22 7.95 -7.33 12.56
CA ASN A 22 6.90 -6.55 13.21
C ASN A 22 7.16 -5.03 13.21
N ASN A 23 6.39 -4.32 12.37
CA ASN A 23 5.98 -2.93 12.54
C ASN A 23 7.08 -1.85 12.47
N PRO A 24 7.25 -1.11 11.35
CA PRO A 24 8.23 -0.02 11.26
C PRO A 24 7.81 1.27 12.00
N SER A 25 6.73 1.26 12.80
CA SER A 25 6.29 2.45 13.54
C SER A 25 7.10 2.75 14.81
N GLN A 26 8.00 1.87 15.26
CA GLN A 26 8.76 2.08 16.51
C GLN A 26 10.19 1.53 16.47
N VAL A 27 11.13 2.24 15.83
CA VAL A 27 12.57 2.04 16.08
C VAL A 27 13.31 3.38 16.02
N PHE A 28 13.05 4.28 16.96
CA PHE A 28 14.01 5.33 17.33
C PHE A 28 13.85 5.66 18.83
N ALA A 29 14.42 4.80 19.67
CA ALA A 29 14.71 5.11 21.06
C ALA A 29 16.16 4.68 21.35
N SER A 30 17.05 5.67 21.23
CA SER A 30 18.33 5.81 21.95
C SER A 30 19.13 4.55 22.29
N ALA A 31 20.09 4.19 21.44
CA ALA A 31 21.30 3.47 21.86
C ALA A 31 22.36 4.52 22.27
N GLY A 32 22.32 4.94 23.54
CA GLY A 32 23.42 5.65 24.17
C GLY A 32 24.50 4.66 24.59
N LEU A 33 25.60 4.59 23.84
CA LEU A 33 26.86 4.02 24.29
C LEU A 33 27.97 5.03 24.05
N ALA A 34 28.18 5.94 25.00
CA ALA A 34 29.40 6.71 25.12
C ALA A 34 30.25 6.10 26.24
N SER A 35 31.24 5.31 25.85
CA SER A 35 32.30 4.84 26.73
C SER A 35 33.11 6.04 27.23
N THR A 36 33.22 6.17 28.55
CA THR A 36 34.06 7.18 29.19
C THR A 36 35.37 6.51 29.64
N ILE A 37 36.45 6.71 28.89
CA ILE A 37 37.84 6.59 29.36
C ILE A 37 38.66 7.69 28.67
N GLY A 38 39.20 8.64 29.44
CA GLY A 38 40.13 9.64 28.88
C GLY A 38 40.41 10.82 29.81
N ARG A 39 41.46 10.68 30.63
CA ARG A 39 42.13 11.67 31.49
C ARG A 39 42.34 13.07 30.89
N GLY A 40 42.42 14.06 31.79
CA GLY A 40 43.45 15.11 31.71
C GLY A 40 42.90 16.53 31.62
N GLY A 41 43.00 17.29 32.71
CA GLY A 41 42.84 18.75 32.67
C GLY A 41 44.09 19.43 32.14
N GLU A 42 43.93 20.65 31.63
CA GLU A 42 44.74 21.82 31.99
C GLU A 42 44.25 23.08 31.26
N ALA A 43 44.39 24.20 31.94
CA ALA A 43 43.93 25.52 31.57
C ALA A 43 44.85 26.21 30.54
N GLY A 44 44.37 27.25 29.86
CA GLY A 44 45.26 28.29 29.35
C GLY A 44 44.87 29.02 28.06
N SER A 45 44.24 30.19 28.24
CA SER A 45 44.60 31.46 27.58
C SER A 45 44.07 31.82 26.16
N ARG A 46 43.67 33.10 26.10
CA ARG A 46 43.71 34.10 25.00
C ARG A 46 42.45 34.41 24.17
N LEU A 47 42.04 35.66 24.37
CA LEU A 47 41.09 36.50 23.64
C LEU A 47 41.57 36.81 22.21
N ARG A 48 40.68 36.83 21.21
CA ARG A 48 40.03 38.06 20.66
C ARG A 48 39.09 37.77 19.46
N PRO A 49 38.13 38.67 19.17
CA PRO A 49 36.96 38.44 18.32
C PRO A 49 37.15 38.96 16.87
N GLY A 50 36.47 38.36 15.89
CA GLY A 50 36.43 38.88 14.53
C GLY A 50 35.80 37.94 13.49
N SER A 51 34.55 38.26 13.11
CA SER A 51 33.92 37.99 11.81
C SER A 51 34.10 36.61 11.16
N LEU A 52 33.12 35.73 11.38
CA LEU A 52 32.70 34.76 10.36
C LEU A 52 31.18 34.58 10.47
N GLN A 53 30.47 35.46 9.77
CA GLN A 53 29.08 35.29 9.41
C GLN A 53 29.01 34.17 8.35
N ALA A 54 29.23 32.93 8.78
CA ALA A 54 28.85 31.77 8.00
C ALA A 54 27.37 31.51 8.30
N ALA A 55 26.52 32.03 7.42
CA ALA A 55 25.12 31.70 7.36
C ALA A 55 24.95 30.18 7.39
N GLY A 56 24.57 29.66 8.55
CA GLY A 56 23.98 28.33 8.67
C GLY A 56 22.63 28.37 7.98
N ALA A 57 22.63 28.37 6.65
CA ALA A 57 21.55 27.78 5.88
C ALA A 57 21.65 26.26 6.10
N ALA A 58 21.34 25.84 7.33
CA ALA A 58 20.74 24.55 7.51
C ALA A 58 19.46 24.64 6.68
N GLU A 59 19.50 24.08 5.47
CA GLU A 59 18.30 23.67 4.77
C GLU A 59 17.43 23.01 5.82
N ARG A 60 16.41 23.75 6.28
CA ARG A 60 15.20 23.14 6.76
C ARG A 60 14.80 22.26 5.58
N VAL A 61 15.19 20.99 5.64
CA VAL A 61 14.49 19.92 4.96
C VAL A 61 13.08 20.10 5.47
N GLY A 62 12.31 20.90 4.72
CA GLY A 62 10.92 21.16 5.00
C GLY A 62 10.33 19.77 5.04
N SER A 63 9.94 19.33 6.24
CA SER A 63 9.03 18.23 6.37
C SER A 63 7.88 18.62 5.45
N THR A 64 7.82 17.99 4.27
CA THR A 64 6.66 18.07 3.40
C THR A 64 5.49 17.89 4.33
N PRO A 65 4.58 18.88 4.46
CA PRO A 65 3.52 18.80 5.44
C PRO A 65 2.87 17.44 5.25
N ALA A 66 2.94 16.60 6.28
CA ALA A 66 2.38 15.27 6.21
C ALA A 66 0.90 15.47 5.87
N ILE A 67 0.55 15.22 4.61
CA ILE A 67 -0.83 15.29 4.15
C ILE A 67 -1.58 14.35 5.07
N SER A 68 -2.54 14.88 5.82
CA SER A 68 -3.26 14.07 6.80
C SER A 68 -3.86 12.88 6.07
N THR A 69 -3.88 11.70 6.69
CA THR A 69 -4.53 10.52 6.12
C THR A 69 -5.97 10.81 5.70
N GLY A 70 -6.65 11.76 6.37
CA GLY A 70 -7.96 12.26 5.98
C GLY A 70 -7.98 13.05 4.67
N ASP A 71 -6.97 13.87 4.39
CA ASP A 71 -6.82 14.60 3.13
C ASP A 71 -6.52 13.64 1.97
N LEU A 72 -5.64 12.67 2.22
CA LEU A 72 -5.31 11.61 1.26
C LEU A 72 -6.56 10.82 0.86
N ASN A 73 -7.39 10.38 1.82
CA ASN A 73 -8.60 9.61 1.53
C ASN A 73 -9.66 10.44 0.78
N ARG A 74 -9.86 11.71 1.15
CA ARG A 74 -10.77 12.60 0.41
C ARG A 74 -10.34 12.75 -1.04
N GLN A 75 -9.04 13.00 -1.25
CA GLN A 75 -8.47 13.12 -2.59
C GLN A 75 -8.58 11.81 -3.37
N ALA A 76 -8.31 10.67 -2.73
CA ALA A 76 -8.41 9.35 -3.32
C ALA A 76 -9.80 9.07 -3.92
N VAL A 77 -10.86 9.29 -3.13
CA VAL A 77 -12.24 9.05 -3.56
C VAL A 77 -12.60 9.95 -4.74
N ALA A 78 -12.18 11.23 -4.71
CA ALA A 78 -12.42 12.15 -5.83
C ALA A 78 -11.71 11.69 -7.11
N LEU A 79 -10.43 11.33 -7.02
CA LEU A 79 -9.65 10.86 -8.17
C LEU A 79 -10.24 9.59 -8.78
N LEU A 80 -10.67 8.63 -7.96
CA LEU A 80 -11.27 7.38 -8.45
C LEU A 80 -12.64 7.62 -9.12
N ARG A 81 -13.47 8.51 -8.56
CA ARG A 81 -14.75 8.90 -9.16
C ARG A 81 -14.57 9.59 -10.51
N GLU A 82 -13.59 10.48 -10.59
CA GLU A 82 -13.22 11.18 -11.82
C GLU A 82 -12.41 10.30 -12.78
N SER A 83 -12.16 9.02 -12.43
CA SER A 83 -11.35 8.07 -13.22
C SER A 83 -9.92 8.54 -13.50
N ARG A 84 -9.34 9.35 -12.61
CA ARG A 84 -7.98 9.88 -12.68
C ARG A 84 -6.96 8.90 -12.11
N ILE A 85 -6.81 7.75 -12.78
CA ILE A 85 -6.03 6.62 -12.25
C ILE A 85 -4.53 6.89 -12.20
N ALA A 86 -4.01 7.68 -13.13
CA ALA A 86 -2.60 8.09 -13.10
C ALA A 86 -2.27 8.84 -11.80
N ASP A 87 -3.10 9.82 -11.45
CA ASP A 87 -2.93 10.62 -10.24
C ASP A 87 -3.15 9.79 -8.97
N PHE A 88 -4.16 8.91 -8.97
CA PHE A 88 -4.39 7.99 -7.86
C PHE A 88 -3.19 7.07 -7.64
N ASN A 89 -2.63 6.50 -8.70
CA ASN A 89 -1.44 5.65 -8.62
C ASN A 89 -0.20 6.46 -8.20
N SER A 90 -0.06 7.72 -8.61
CA SER A 90 0.99 8.61 -8.09
C SER A 90 0.85 8.84 -6.59
N LEU A 91 -0.37 9.01 -6.06
CA LEU A 91 -0.60 9.08 -4.61
C LEU A 91 -0.17 7.79 -3.91
N ARG A 92 -0.45 6.62 -4.49
CA ARG A 92 -0.03 5.32 -3.95
C ARG A 92 1.49 5.20 -3.88
N VAL A 93 2.19 5.54 -4.97
CA VAL A 93 3.66 5.48 -5.05
C VAL A 93 4.30 6.43 -4.04
N ASN A 94 3.75 7.63 -3.87
CA ASN A 94 4.28 8.62 -2.94
C ASN A 94 3.95 8.30 -1.47
N ASN A 95 2.99 7.41 -1.20
CA ASN A 95 2.55 7.05 0.14
C ASN A 95 2.46 5.52 0.29
N PRO A 96 3.59 4.79 0.30
CA PRO A 96 3.61 3.32 0.27
C PRO A 96 3.02 2.67 1.53
N SER A 97 3.00 3.37 2.67
CA SER A 97 2.41 2.89 3.92
C SER A 97 0.94 3.29 4.11
N TRP A 98 0.37 4.07 3.19
CA TRP A 98 -1.02 4.47 3.27
C TRP A 98 -1.92 3.32 2.77
N SER A 99 -3.04 3.13 3.44
CA SER A 99 -4.11 2.21 3.01
C SER A 99 -5.35 3.04 2.68
N PRO A 100 -5.83 3.07 1.42
CA PRO A 100 -6.95 3.90 1.03
C PRO A 100 -8.21 3.45 1.76
N ASN A 101 -8.88 4.36 2.45
CA ASN A 101 -10.21 4.11 3.00
C ASN A 101 -11.26 4.53 1.97
N LEU A 102 -11.84 3.54 1.32
CA LEU A 102 -12.87 3.66 0.28
C LEU A 102 -14.19 3.01 0.74
N ARG A 103 -14.38 2.86 2.06
CA ARG A 103 -15.58 2.27 2.64
C ARG A 103 -16.82 3.04 2.18
N GLY A 104 -17.80 2.34 1.62
CA GLY A 104 -19.05 2.93 1.14
C GLY A 104 -18.88 3.88 -0.06
N ALA A 105 -17.73 3.88 -0.73
CA ALA A 105 -17.50 4.78 -1.86
C ALA A 105 -18.40 4.40 -3.05
N ASP A 106 -19.16 5.37 -3.57
CA ASP A 106 -19.80 5.26 -4.88
C ASP A 106 -18.74 5.41 -5.98
N LEU A 107 -18.44 4.29 -6.65
CA LEU A 107 -17.50 4.14 -7.77
C LEU A 107 -18.19 3.46 -8.97
N ARG A 108 -19.52 3.58 -9.07
CA ARG A 108 -20.29 2.98 -10.15
C ARG A 108 -19.83 3.46 -11.50
N GLY A 109 -19.58 2.52 -12.41
CA GLY A 109 -19.14 2.82 -13.77
C GLY A 109 -17.75 3.49 -13.86
N ALA A 110 -17.03 3.64 -12.75
CA ALA A 110 -15.72 4.28 -12.76
C ALA A 110 -14.72 3.49 -13.62
N ILE A 111 -13.83 4.20 -14.33
CA ILE A 111 -12.77 3.59 -15.12
C ILE A 111 -11.54 3.44 -14.23
N LEU A 112 -11.37 2.26 -13.65
CA LEU A 112 -10.33 1.91 -12.68
C LEU A 112 -9.24 1.01 -13.30
N PHE A 113 -9.00 1.15 -14.60
CA PHE A 113 -8.04 0.34 -15.35
C PHE A 113 -6.64 0.45 -14.73
N GLY A 114 -6.09 -0.68 -14.29
CA GLY A 114 -4.75 -0.73 -13.69
C GLY A 114 -4.58 0.07 -12.39
N ALA A 115 -5.68 0.42 -11.70
CA ALA A 115 -5.61 1.10 -10.40
C ALA A 115 -4.91 0.22 -9.35
N ASP A 116 -4.04 0.81 -8.54
CA ASP A 116 -3.44 0.14 -7.39
C ASP A 116 -4.32 0.28 -6.14
N LEU A 117 -5.30 -0.60 -6.01
CA LEU A 117 -6.21 -0.70 -4.87
C LEU A 117 -5.68 -1.66 -3.79
N SER A 118 -4.37 -1.94 -3.77
CA SER A 118 -3.77 -2.78 -2.74
C SER A 118 -4.02 -2.21 -1.35
N TRP A 119 -4.36 -3.08 -0.39
CA TRP A 119 -4.69 -2.73 0.99
C TRP A 119 -5.88 -1.78 1.17
N ALA A 120 -6.67 -1.53 0.12
CA ALA A 120 -7.81 -0.64 0.20
C ALA A 120 -8.93 -1.27 1.04
N ASN A 121 -9.55 -0.47 1.90
CA ASN A 121 -10.80 -0.81 2.53
C ASN A 121 -11.94 -0.43 1.58
N LEU A 122 -12.55 -1.41 0.92
CA LEU A 122 -13.68 -1.24 -0.01
C LEU A 122 -14.99 -1.74 0.60
N ILE A 123 -15.08 -1.85 1.94
CA ILE A 123 -16.27 -2.41 2.56
C ILE A 123 -17.52 -1.59 2.18
N GLY A 124 -18.54 -2.26 1.65
CA GLY A 124 -19.79 -1.62 1.20
C GLY A 124 -19.64 -0.66 0.02
N ALA A 125 -18.49 -0.64 -0.67
CA ALA A 125 -18.30 0.19 -1.85
C ALA A 125 -19.19 -0.27 -3.01
N ASP A 126 -19.70 0.68 -3.79
CA ASP A 126 -20.50 0.39 -4.98
C ASP A 126 -19.59 0.45 -6.22
N LEU A 127 -19.19 -0.71 -6.71
CA LEU A 127 -18.32 -0.91 -7.88
C LEU A 127 -19.12 -1.43 -9.08
N ARG A 128 -20.45 -1.31 -9.07
CA ARG A 128 -21.27 -1.82 -10.16
C ARG A 128 -20.85 -1.19 -11.49
N ARG A 129 -20.68 -2.04 -12.51
CA ARG A 129 -20.24 -1.65 -13.86
C ARG A 129 -18.86 -0.97 -13.92
N ALA A 130 -18.09 -0.94 -12.84
CA ALA A 130 -16.75 -0.37 -12.83
C ALA A 130 -15.79 -1.19 -13.70
N ASN A 131 -14.83 -0.51 -14.33
CA ASN A 131 -13.80 -1.16 -15.14
C ASN A 131 -12.51 -1.39 -14.31
N LEU A 132 -12.40 -2.54 -13.67
CA LEU A 132 -11.25 -2.96 -12.85
C LEU A 132 -10.22 -3.77 -13.67
N TYR A 133 -10.20 -3.64 -14.99
CA TYR A 133 -9.29 -4.40 -15.83
C TYR A 133 -7.84 -4.16 -15.40
N GLY A 134 -7.12 -5.24 -15.08
CA GLY A 134 -5.71 -5.13 -14.68
C GLY A 134 -5.45 -4.49 -13.31
N ALA A 135 -6.48 -4.11 -12.56
CA ALA A 135 -6.32 -3.49 -11.24
C ALA A 135 -5.63 -4.44 -10.24
N ASN A 136 -4.86 -3.87 -9.30
CA ASN A 136 -4.22 -4.62 -8.22
C ASN A 136 -5.11 -4.57 -6.98
N LEU A 137 -5.58 -5.73 -6.51
CA LEU A 137 -6.48 -5.87 -5.35
C LEU A 137 -5.80 -6.61 -4.18
N HIS A 138 -4.47 -6.63 -4.15
CA HIS A 138 -3.71 -7.32 -3.12
C HIS A 138 -4.14 -6.88 -1.72
N TRP A 139 -4.71 -7.81 -0.94
CA TRP A 139 -5.18 -7.58 0.43
C TRP A 139 -6.23 -6.47 0.56
N ALA A 140 -6.95 -6.14 -0.53
CA ALA A 140 -8.13 -5.30 -0.44
C ALA A 140 -9.25 -6.03 0.31
N ASP A 141 -9.97 -5.30 1.16
CA ASP A 141 -11.15 -5.77 1.86
C ASP A 141 -12.40 -5.42 1.05
N LEU A 142 -13.07 -6.44 0.51
CA LEU A 142 -14.25 -6.33 -0.36
C LEU A 142 -15.55 -6.65 0.40
N GLY A 143 -15.54 -6.68 1.73
CA GLY A 143 -16.73 -6.97 2.54
C GLY A 143 -17.95 -6.18 2.07
N GLU A 144 -19.03 -6.86 1.73
CA GLU A 144 -20.29 -6.21 1.30
C GLU A 144 -20.17 -5.28 0.07
N ALA A 145 -19.06 -5.29 -0.67
CA ALA A 145 -18.91 -4.49 -1.88
C ALA A 145 -19.79 -5.04 -3.01
N ASP A 146 -20.42 -4.17 -3.80
CA ASP A 146 -21.23 -4.59 -4.96
C ASP A 146 -20.39 -4.49 -6.24
N LEU A 147 -20.03 -5.64 -6.80
CA LEU A 147 -19.26 -5.77 -8.05
C LEU A 147 -20.14 -6.12 -9.25
N GLY A 148 -21.45 -5.92 -9.16
CA GLY A 148 -22.40 -6.25 -10.22
C GLY A 148 -21.97 -5.69 -11.58
N GLU A 149 -21.85 -6.55 -12.59
CA GLU A 149 -21.38 -6.21 -13.95
C GLU A 149 -19.98 -5.58 -14.05
N ALA A 150 -19.19 -5.58 -12.97
CA ALA A 150 -17.83 -5.05 -12.99
C ALA A 150 -16.92 -5.86 -13.92
N ASN A 151 -15.94 -5.19 -14.54
CA ASN A 151 -14.95 -5.85 -15.38
C ASN A 151 -13.70 -6.21 -14.56
N LEU A 152 -13.59 -7.47 -14.12
CA LEU A 152 -12.47 -7.99 -13.33
C LEU A 152 -11.41 -8.68 -14.20
N ARG A 153 -11.50 -8.60 -15.54
CA ARG A 153 -10.56 -9.26 -16.43
C ARG A 153 -9.13 -8.82 -16.13
N ARG A 154 -8.23 -9.78 -15.90
CA ARG A 154 -6.82 -9.56 -15.54
C ARG A 154 -6.59 -8.80 -14.24
N ALA A 155 -7.60 -8.62 -13.38
CA ALA A 155 -7.37 -8.16 -12.02
C ALA A 155 -6.34 -9.07 -11.32
N LYS A 156 -5.41 -8.46 -10.61
CA LYS A 156 -4.23 -9.12 -10.03
C LYS A 156 -4.39 -9.24 -8.52
N ASN A 157 -3.75 -10.26 -7.95
CA ASN A 157 -3.67 -10.48 -6.50
C ASN A 157 -5.05 -10.53 -5.83
N LEU A 158 -6.00 -11.17 -6.50
CA LEU A 158 -7.34 -11.43 -6.03
C LEU A 158 -7.48 -12.95 -5.90
N ASP A 159 -7.97 -13.41 -4.75
CA ASP A 159 -8.31 -14.81 -4.52
C ASP A 159 -9.83 -14.97 -4.28
N ALA A 160 -10.25 -16.23 -4.13
CA ALA A 160 -11.66 -16.57 -3.95
C ALA A 160 -12.22 -16.10 -2.60
N ASP A 161 -11.39 -16.05 -1.55
CA ASP A 161 -11.81 -15.67 -0.20
C ASP A 161 -12.04 -14.16 -0.12
N GLN A 162 -11.14 -13.36 -0.68
CA GLN A 162 -11.30 -11.92 -0.84
C GLN A 162 -12.54 -11.59 -1.68
N LEU A 163 -12.71 -12.27 -2.82
CA LEU A 163 -13.84 -12.00 -3.70
C LEU A 163 -15.17 -12.50 -3.11
N GLY A 164 -15.14 -13.58 -2.32
CA GLY A 164 -16.29 -14.14 -1.62
C GLY A 164 -16.83 -13.25 -0.49
N GLN A 165 -16.07 -12.24 -0.07
CA GLN A 165 -16.53 -11.21 0.87
C GLN A 165 -17.53 -10.23 0.24
N ALA A 166 -17.50 -10.07 -1.08
CA ALA A 166 -18.37 -9.15 -1.81
C ALA A 166 -19.86 -9.45 -1.57
N LEU A 167 -20.71 -8.43 -1.67
CA LEU A 167 -22.15 -8.57 -1.60
C LEU A 167 -22.69 -9.31 -2.84
N SER A 168 -22.21 -8.92 -4.02
CA SER A 168 -22.70 -9.41 -5.30
C SER A 168 -21.59 -9.48 -6.34
N LEU A 169 -21.57 -10.58 -7.10
CA LEU A 169 -20.72 -10.77 -8.28
C LEU A 169 -21.57 -10.99 -9.54
N THR A 170 -22.86 -10.63 -9.51
CA THR A 170 -23.76 -10.88 -10.64
C THR A 170 -23.27 -10.19 -11.90
N GLY A 171 -23.10 -10.94 -12.98
CA GLY A 171 -22.71 -10.37 -14.29
C GLY A 171 -21.25 -9.91 -14.39
N VAL A 172 -20.38 -10.23 -13.41
CA VAL A 172 -18.96 -9.87 -13.50
C VAL A 172 -18.33 -10.39 -14.79
N ARG A 173 -17.54 -9.54 -15.44
CA ARG A 173 -16.81 -9.92 -16.66
C ARG A 173 -15.43 -10.42 -16.26
N ILE A 174 -15.11 -11.65 -16.64
CA ILE A 174 -13.89 -12.37 -16.24
C ILE A 174 -13.23 -13.07 -17.43
N THR A 175 -11.97 -13.48 -17.29
CA THR A 175 -11.30 -14.35 -18.28
C THR A 175 -11.57 -15.83 -18.01
N SER A 176 -11.24 -16.71 -18.96
CA SER A 176 -11.34 -18.17 -18.78
C SER A 176 -10.56 -18.67 -17.56
N GLY A 177 -9.36 -18.13 -17.30
CA GLY A 177 -8.53 -18.48 -16.16
C GLY A 177 -9.06 -18.02 -14.80
N GLN A 178 -10.01 -17.08 -14.77
CA GLN A 178 -10.62 -16.56 -13.52
C GLN A 178 -11.91 -17.30 -13.15
N LYS A 179 -12.42 -18.21 -13.99
CA LYS A 179 -13.71 -18.89 -13.79
C LYS A 179 -13.78 -19.68 -12.48
N GLU A 180 -12.76 -20.48 -12.18
CA GLU A 180 -12.76 -21.32 -10.97
C GLU A 180 -12.71 -20.47 -9.70
N MET A 181 -11.88 -19.41 -9.68
CA MET A 181 -11.82 -18.46 -8.57
C MET A 181 -13.17 -17.78 -8.32
N VAL A 182 -13.85 -17.29 -9.37
CA VAL A 182 -15.15 -16.62 -9.24
C VAL A 182 -16.25 -17.62 -8.83
N LYS A 183 -16.19 -18.86 -9.33
CA LYS A 183 -17.12 -19.91 -8.91
C LYS A 183 -16.96 -20.24 -7.42
N ALA A 184 -15.72 -20.34 -6.93
CA ALA A 184 -15.45 -20.55 -5.51
C ALA A 184 -15.94 -19.36 -4.66
N ALA A 185 -15.67 -18.12 -5.09
CA ALA A 185 -16.17 -16.92 -4.43
C ALA A 185 -17.71 -16.89 -4.35
N MET A 186 -18.40 -17.25 -5.43
CA MET A 186 -19.86 -17.35 -5.45
C MET A 186 -20.40 -18.41 -4.49
N ALA A 187 -19.69 -19.53 -4.32
CA ALA A 187 -20.06 -20.55 -3.34
C ALA A 187 -19.95 -20.00 -1.90
N ILE A 188 -18.87 -19.30 -1.59
CA ILE A 188 -18.68 -18.63 -0.28
C ILE A 188 -19.82 -17.64 0.00
N ILE A 189 -20.19 -16.81 -0.99
CA ILE A 189 -21.30 -15.87 -0.87
C ILE A 189 -22.62 -16.61 -0.60
N ALA A 190 -22.89 -17.68 -1.37
CA ALA A 190 -24.11 -18.46 -1.21
C ALA A 190 -24.19 -19.16 0.16
N GLU A 191 -23.08 -19.66 0.69
CA GLU A 191 -23.00 -20.24 2.02
C GLU A 191 -23.25 -19.22 3.12
N ARG A 192 -22.67 -18.02 3.00
CA ARG A 192 -22.93 -16.91 3.94
C ARG A 192 -24.41 -16.56 3.98
N VAL A 193 -25.05 -16.42 2.81
CA VAL A 193 -26.49 -16.11 2.71
C VAL A 193 -27.33 -17.23 3.31
N ARG A 194 -26.98 -18.51 3.05
CA ARG A 194 -27.69 -19.66 3.64
C ARG A 194 -27.51 -19.73 5.16
N GLY A 195 -26.33 -19.39 5.66
CA GLY A 195 -26.03 -19.36 7.09
C GLY A 195 -26.87 -18.33 7.84
N SER A 196 -27.05 -17.13 7.26
CA SER A 196 -27.91 -16.09 7.84
C SER A 196 -29.38 -16.52 7.97
N LEU A 197 -29.89 -17.34 7.05
CA LEU A 197 -31.27 -17.84 7.08
C LEU A 197 -31.52 -18.93 8.13
N ARG A 198 -30.49 -19.59 8.65
CA ARG A 198 -30.65 -20.68 9.64
C ARG A 198 -30.67 -20.21 11.09
N VAL A 199 -30.48 -18.91 11.34
CA VAL A 199 -30.42 -18.34 12.71
C VAL A 199 -31.81 -17.89 13.19
N GLU A 200 -32.84 -17.96 12.34
CA GLU A 200 -34.20 -17.49 12.65
C GLU A 200 -35.24 -18.60 12.96
N ASP A 201 -34.82 -19.87 13.13
CA ASP A 201 -35.68 -21.00 13.55
C ASP A 201 -35.41 -21.42 15.01
#